data_AF-A0A0E0M640-F1
#
_entry.id   AF-A0A0E0M640-F1
#
_cell.length_a   1.000
_cell.length_b   1.000
_cell.length_c   1.000
_cell.angle_alpha   90.00
_cell.angle_beta   90.00
_cell.angle_gamma   90.00
#
_symmetry.space_group_name_H-M   'P 1'
#
loop_
_entity.id
_entity.type
_entity.pdbx_description
1 polymer ?
#
loop_
_entity_poly.entity_id
_entity_poly.type
_entity_poly.pdbx_seq_one_letter_code
_entity_poly.pdbx_strand_id
1 'polypeptide(L)'
;MASRAGARHVVLVMLFAAAVATRGAEVASPVTTRPCGAAAAAAFLCSRCATTLYPAVCYSSLLPYAGAFQDSRVRLARAAADVAAVRLRDFSASLDELVHNLGPGSGDVGEVTPSPRVAAALQDCVGTISSAAGLAKRSSAALGRLDVAAGGGSRMARWEVSNAKTWLSAAMTNVATCADGFTDSAAAGAADVASWTAAGVEEVAGEAQNVSMYTSNALALVNGIQW
;
A
#
# COMPACT_ATOMS: atom_id res chain seq x y z
N MET A 1 -89.23 -35.92 -42.54
CA MET A 1 -88.88 -35.39 -41.20
C MET A 1 -88.44 -36.55 -40.31
N ALA A 2 -87.46 -36.29 -39.42
CA ALA A 2 -86.83 -37.20 -38.44
C ALA A 2 -85.86 -38.26 -39.04
N SER A 3 -84.53 -38.07 -39.00
CA SER A 3 -83.54 -38.00 -37.89
C SER A 3 -82.94 -39.39 -37.58
N ARG A 4 -81.69 -39.60 -38.00
CA ARG A 4 -80.86 -40.77 -37.69
C ARG A 4 -80.02 -40.48 -36.45
N ALA A 5 -80.15 -41.32 -35.43
CA ALA A 5 -79.36 -41.31 -34.21
C ALA A 5 -77.90 -41.71 -34.48
N GLY A 6 -76.96 -40.88 -34.07
CA GLY A 6 -75.52 -41.11 -34.15
C GLY A 6 -75.00 -41.87 -32.93
N ALA A 7 -74.13 -42.85 -33.19
CA ALA A 7 -73.43 -43.65 -32.20
C ALA A 7 -72.40 -42.82 -31.41
N ARG A 8 -72.25 -43.18 -30.13
CA ARG A 8 -71.31 -42.58 -29.18
C ARG A 8 -69.91 -43.14 -29.45
N HIS A 9 -68.96 -42.28 -29.79
CA HIS A 9 -67.54 -42.60 -29.77
C HIS A 9 -66.87 -41.69 -28.74
N VAL A 10 -66.39 -42.32 -27.67
CA VAL A 10 -65.63 -41.68 -26.59
C VAL A 10 -64.23 -41.40 -27.11
N VAL A 11 -63.86 -40.12 -27.20
CA VAL A 11 -62.49 -39.71 -27.50
C VAL A 11 -61.88 -39.17 -26.21
N LEU A 12 -60.92 -39.91 -25.64
CA LEU A 12 -60.08 -39.45 -24.53
C LEU A 12 -59.05 -38.47 -25.08
N VAL A 13 -59.14 -37.20 -24.68
CA VAL A 13 -58.12 -36.18 -24.96
C VAL A 13 -57.17 -36.13 -23.76
N MET A 14 -55.95 -36.64 -23.92
CA MET A 14 -54.87 -36.47 -22.95
C MET A 14 -54.24 -35.08 -23.14
N LEU A 15 -54.42 -34.18 -22.18
CA LEU A 15 -53.77 -32.87 -22.15
C LEU A 15 -52.36 -33.02 -21.55
N PHE A 16 -51.33 -32.88 -22.39
CA PHE A 16 -49.96 -32.67 -21.93
C PHE A 16 -49.74 -31.17 -21.66
N ALA A 17 -49.68 -30.78 -20.38
CA ALA A 17 -49.23 -29.45 -19.99
C ALA A 17 -47.70 -29.44 -19.91
N ALA A 18 -47.04 -28.80 -20.88
CA ALA A 18 -45.62 -28.52 -20.81
C ALA A 18 -45.39 -27.29 -19.91
N ALA A 19 -44.83 -27.50 -18.72
CA ALA A 19 -44.38 -26.41 -17.86
C ALA A 19 -43.00 -25.91 -18.35
N VAL A 20 -42.97 -24.75 -19.01
CA VAL A 20 -41.73 -24.05 -19.35
C VAL A 20 -41.28 -23.27 -18.11
N ALA A 21 -40.21 -23.73 -17.46
CA ALA A 21 -39.55 -22.99 -16.39
C ALA A 21 -38.64 -21.92 -17.01
N THR A 22 -39.07 -20.66 -17.02
CA THR A 22 -38.20 -19.53 -17.37
C THR A 22 -37.26 -19.23 -16.20
N ARG A 23 -35.97 -19.50 -16.37
CA ARG A 23 -34.92 -19.00 -15.46
C ARG A 23 -34.89 -17.47 -15.59
N GLY A 24 -35.28 -16.77 -14.54
CA GLY A 24 -35.01 -15.33 -14.42
C GLY A 24 -33.50 -15.12 -14.41
N ALA A 25 -32.99 -14.31 -15.34
CA ALA A 25 -31.64 -13.80 -15.25
C ALA A 25 -31.60 -12.87 -14.02
N GLU A 26 -30.83 -13.27 -13.02
CA GLU A 26 -30.50 -12.42 -11.88
C GLU A 26 -29.63 -11.28 -12.43
N VAL A 27 -30.25 -10.11 -12.57
CA VAL A 27 -29.53 -8.89 -12.94
C VAL A 27 -28.57 -8.59 -11.81
N ALA A 28 -27.29 -8.87 -12.03
CA ALA A 28 -26.24 -8.37 -11.15
C ALA A 28 -26.38 -6.84 -11.07
N SER A 29 -26.73 -6.34 -9.90
CA SER A 29 -26.75 -4.89 -9.64
C SER A 29 -25.38 -4.32 -10.00
N PRO A 30 -25.31 -3.20 -10.77
CA PRO A 30 -24.05 -2.51 -10.94
C PRO A 30 -23.60 -2.04 -9.56
N VAL A 31 -22.41 -2.47 -9.14
CA VAL A 31 -21.69 -1.86 -8.03
C VAL A 31 -21.55 -0.38 -8.39
N THR A 32 -22.48 0.42 -7.86
CA THR A 32 -22.51 1.85 -8.11
C THR A 32 -21.44 2.45 -7.21
N THR A 33 -20.23 2.61 -7.74
CA THR A 33 -19.30 3.61 -7.23
C THR A 33 -19.95 4.97 -7.48
N ARG A 34 -20.68 5.45 -6.47
CA ARG A 34 -21.41 6.71 -6.50
C ARG A 34 -20.41 7.84 -6.79
N PRO A 35 -20.60 8.68 -7.82
CA PRO A 35 -19.71 9.83 -8.09
C PRO A 35 -19.53 10.73 -6.85
N CYS A 36 -20.58 10.83 -6.04
CA CYS A 36 -20.59 11.53 -4.75
C CYS A 36 -19.67 10.88 -3.69
N GLY A 37 -19.47 9.56 -3.73
CA GLY A 37 -18.62 8.84 -2.79
C GLY A 37 -17.13 9.11 -3.02
N ALA A 38 -16.71 9.23 -4.28
CA ALA A 38 -15.34 9.65 -4.61
C ALA A 38 -15.07 11.09 -4.16
N ALA A 39 -16.02 12.02 -4.38
CA ALA A 39 -15.90 13.40 -3.92
C ALA A 39 -15.84 13.52 -2.39
N ALA A 40 -16.69 12.77 -1.67
CA ALA A 40 -16.67 12.72 -0.21
C ALA A 40 -15.37 12.12 0.35
N ALA A 41 -14.88 11.03 -0.25
CA ALA A 41 -13.61 10.40 0.13
C ALA A 41 -12.41 11.34 -0.11
N ALA A 42 -12.42 12.11 -1.20
CA ALA A 42 -11.40 13.12 -1.47
C ALA A 42 -11.43 14.27 -0.46
N ALA A 43 -12.62 14.75 -0.07
CA ALA A 43 -12.76 15.77 0.98
C ALA A 43 -12.30 15.26 2.36
N PHE A 44 -12.68 14.02 2.70
CA PHE A 44 -12.20 13.33 3.89
C PHE A 44 -10.66 13.22 3.87
N LEU A 45 -10.07 12.76 2.77
CA LEU A 45 -8.62 12.66 2.61
C LEU A 45 -7.95 14.03 2.80
N CYS A 46 -8.48 15.08 2.18
CA CYS A 46 -7.95 16.44 2.31
C CYS A 46 -7.90 16.90 3.77
N SER A 47 -8.99 16.69 4.52
CA SER A 47 -9.06 17.03 5.94
C SER A 47 -8.04 16.23 6.78
N ARG A 48 -7.86 14.94 6.49
CA ARG A 48 -6.94 14.07 7.23
C ARG A 48 -5.48 14.36 6.91
N CYS A 49 -5.15 14.68 5.66
CA CYS A 49 -3.79 15.04 5.26
C CYS A 49 -3.36 16.42 5.76
N ALA A 50 -4.31 17.34 6.01
CA ALA A 50 -4.02 18.66 6.57
C ALA A 50 -3.37 18.62 7.97
N THR A 51 -3.52 17.51 8.71
CA THR A 51 -2.90 17.32 10.03
C THR A 51 -1.57 16.55 9.97
N THR A 52 -1.05 16.28 8.78
CA THR A 52 0.22 15.56 8.59
C THR A 52 1.36 16.54 8.33
N LEU A 53 2.60 16.10 8.56
CA LEU A 53 3.78 16.93 8.30
C LEU A 53 3.99 17.21 6.79
N TYR A 54 3.57 16.28 5.93
CA TYR A 54 3.71 16.41 4.48
C TYR A 54 2.34 16.30 3.77
N PRO A 55 1.45 17.30 3.89
CA PRO A 55 0.07 17.23 3.39
C PRO A 55 -0.05 16.97 1.89
N ALA A 56 0.82 17.58 1.08
CA ALA A 56 0.81 17.40 -0.37
C ALA A 56 1.14 15.95 -0.77
N VAL A 57 2.19 15.37 -0.16
CA VAL A 57 2.59 13.97 -0.37
C VAL A 57 1.51 13.03 0.14
N CYS A 58 0.92 13.31 1.30
CA CYS A 58 -0.19 12.54 1.85
C CYS A 58 -1.37 12.48 0.86
N TYR A 59 -1.80 13.64 0.35
CA TYR A 59 -2.95 13.73 -0.53
C TYR A 59 -2.70 13.05 -1.88
N SER A 60 -1.62 13.42 -2.57
CA SER A 60 -1.34 12.92 -3.92
C SER A 60 -1.10 11.40 -3.94
N SER A 61 -0.44 10.86 -2.91
CA SER A 61 -0.16 9.42 -2.83
C SER A 61 -1.37 8.57 -2.46
N LEU A 62 -2.37 9.14 -1.78
CA LEU A 62 -3.53 8.40 -1.28
C LEU A 62 -4.80 8.62 -2.10
N LEU A 63 -4.89 9.69 -2.88
CA LEU A 63 -6.06 9.98 -3.72
C LEU A 63 -6.44 8.82 -4.66
N PRO A 64 -5.50 8.09 -5.31
CA PRO A 64 -5.84 6.93 -6.14
C PRO A 64 -6.57 5.81 -5.38
N TYR A 65 -6.45 5.77 -4.05
CA TYR A 65 -7.06 4.76 -3.19
C TYR A 65 -8.35 5.23 -2.51
N ALA A 66 -8.86 6.43 -2.85
CA ALA A 66 -10.02 7.04 -2.17
C ALA A 66 -11.27 6.15 -2.15
N GLY A 67 -11.52 5.40 -3.23
CA GLY A 67 -12.64 4.45 -3.27
C GLY A 67 -12.51 3.30 -2.27
N ALA A 68 -11.29 2.88 -1.92
CA ALA A 68 -11.04 1.76 -1.02
C ALA A 68 -11.25 2.12 0.45
N PHE A 69 -10.83 3.32 0.87
CA PHE A 69 -10.97 3.74 2.27
C PHE A 69 -12.25 4.53 2.56
N GLN A 70 -12.82 5.22 1.57
CA GLN A 70 -13.98 6.09 1.71
C GLN A 70 -13.77 7.15 2.81
N ASP A 71 -14.48 7.04 3.94
CA ASP A 71 -14.39 7.90 5.13
C ASP A 71 -13.82 7.17 6.36
N SER A 72 -13.31 5.95 6.19
CA SER A 72 -12.76 5.15 7.29
C SER A 72 -11.32 5.54 7.61
N ARG A 73 -11.09 5.94 8.86
CA ARG A 73 -9.75 6.29 9.36
C ARG A 73 -8.80 5.11 9.38
N VAL A 74 -9.31 3.93 9.74
CA VAL A 74 -8.54 2.69 9.79
C VAL A 74 -8.12 2.28 8.37
N ARG A 75 -9.07 2.25 7.42
CA ARG A 75 -8.75 1.91 6.03
C ARG A 75 -7.80 2.92 5.40
N LEU A 76 -7.95 4.21 5.70
CA LEU A 76 -7.02 5.25 5.25
C LEU A 76 -5.61 5.03 5.80
N ALA A 77 -5.48 4.79 7.10
CA ALA A 77 -4.19 4.54 7.74
C ALA A 77 -3.53 3.26 7.21
N ARG A 78 -4.32 2.22 6.93
CA ARG A 78 -3.87 0.98 6.30
C ARG A 78 -3.33 1.24 4.89
N ALA A 79 -4.07 1.98 4.06
CA ALA A 79 -3.63 2.36 2.73
C ALA A 79 -2.31 3.15 2.76
N ALA A 80 -2.16 4.08 3.72
CA ALA A 80 -0.91 4.81 3.91
C ALA A 80 0.26 3.92 4.33
N ALA A 81 0.04 2.95 5.23
CA ALA A 81 1.06 1.99 5.61
C ALA A 81 1.46 1.07 4.44
N ASP A 82 0.52 0.66 3.58
CA ASP A 82 0.81 -0.10 2.36
C ASP A 82 1.62 0.73 1.35
N VAL A 83 1.26 2.00 1.12
CA VAL A 83 2.03 2.92 0.26
C VAL A 83 3.44 3.11 0.80
N ALA A 84 3.61 3.35 2.10
CA ALA A 84 4.94 3.47 2.72
C ALA A 84 5.77 2.18 2.54
N ALA A 85 5.16 1.01 2.75
CA ALA A 85 5.84 -0.28 2.55
C ALA A 85 6.31 -0.49 1.11
N VAL A 86 5.50 -0.10 0.12
CA VAL A 86 5.87 -0.13 -1.31
C VAL A 86 7.06 0.78 -1.58
N ARG A 87 6.99 2.05 -1.15
CA ARG A 87 8.07 3.02 -1.36
C ARG A 87 9.39 2.59 -0.72
N LEU A 88 9.34 2.05 0.50
CA LEU A 88 10.53 1.53 1.18
C LEU A 88 11.11 0.31 0.46
N ARG A 89 10.27 -0.60 -0.02
CA ARG A 89 10.74 -1.77 -0.79
C ARG A 89 11.38 -1.33 -2.10
N ASP A 90 10.77 -0.39 -2.80
CA ASP A 90 11.28 0.11 -4.08
C ASP A 90 12.64 0.81 -3.86
N PHE A 91 12.79 1.61 -2.79
CA PHE A 91 14.07 2.19 -2.41
C PHE A 91 15.12 1.13 -2.06
N SER A 92 14.76 0.11 -1.27
CA SER A 92 15.66 -1.01 -0.98
C SER A 92 16.16 -1.71 -2.25
N ALA A 93 15.29 -1.87 -3.25
CA ALA A 93 15.64 -2.49 -4.52
C ALA A 93 16.57 -1.58 -5.35
N SER A 94 16.31 -0.27 -5.39
CA SER A 94 17.21 0.69 -6.06
C SER A 94 18.60 0.72 -5.42
N LEU A 95 18.69 0.63 -4.08
CA LEU A 95 19.97 0.52 -3.38
C LEU A 95 20.69 -0.79 -3.69
N ASP A 96 19.96 -1.91 -3.77
CA ASP A 96 20.53 -3.21 -4.11
C ASP A 96 21.07 -3.25 -5.54
N GLU A 97 20.30 -2.73 -6.50
CA GLU A 97 20.73 -2.54 -7.90
C GLU A 97 21.99 -1.67 -7.97
N LEU A 98 22.01 -0.59 -7.19
CA LEU A 98 23.15 0.30 -7.10
C LEU A 98 24.40 -0.41 -6.53
N VAL A 99 24.27 -1.27 -5.52
CA VAL A 99 25.41 -2.11 -5.07
C VAL A 99 25.90 -3.01 -6.21
N HIS A 100 24.98 -3.62 -6.96
CA HIS A 100 25.32 -4.56 -8.03
C HIS A 100 25.99 -3.87 -9.24
N ASN A 101 25.54 -2.67 -9.61
CA ASN A 101 26.10 -1.91 -10.73
C ASN A 101 27.49 -1.32 -10.42
N LEU A 102 27.86 -1.24 -9.14
CA LEU A 102 29.19 -0.84 -8.67
C LEU A 102 30.17 -2.03 -8.52
N GLY A 103 29.75 -3.24 -8.90
CA GLY A 103 30.61 -4.43 -8.90
C GLY A 103 31.64 -4.45 -10.04
N PRO A 104 32.71 -5.26 -9.94
CA PRO A 104 33.76 -5.32 -10.97
C PRO A 104 33.20 -5.80 -12.32
N GLY A 105 33.32 -4.98 -13.37
CA GLY A 105 32.98 -5.37 -14.74
C GLY A 105 31.88 -4.56 -15.44
N SER A 106 31.39 -3.45 -14.86
CA SER A 106 30.53 -2.49 -15.55
C SER A 106 31.34 -1.64 -16.54
N GLY A 107 31.75 -2.28 -17.64
CA GLY A 107 32.50 -1.65 -18.72
C GLY A 107 31.70 -0.54 -19.38
N ASP A 108 31.92 0.70 -18.95
CA ASP A 108 32.25 1.84 -19.81
C ASP A 108 32.42 3.11 -18.97
N VAL A 109 33.56 3.79 -19.19
CA VAL A 109 33.91 5.16 -18.77
C VAL A 109 34.15 5.39 -17.25
N GLY A 110 35.42 5.39 -16.82
CA GLY A 110 35.85 6.06 -15.59
C GLY A 110 35.27 5.47 -14.29
N GLU A 111 35.67 4.24 -13.97
CA GLU A 111 35.17 3.42 -12.87
C GLU A 111 35.42 4.06 -11.49
N VAL A 112 34.42 4.78 -10.97
CA VAL A 112 34.35 5.16 -9.55
C VAL A 112 33.95 3.91 -8.77
N THR A 113 34.94 3.11 -8.38
CA THR A 113 34.73 1.99 -7.46
C THR A 113 34.56 2.55 -6.06
N PRO A 114 33.41 2.34 -5.39
CA PRO A 114 33.24 2.80 -4.01
C PRO A 114 34.23 2.08 -3.10
N SER A 115 34.75 2.79 -2.10
CA SER A 115 35.61 2.15 -1.09
C SER A 115 34.87 0.99 -0.41
N PRO A 116 35.58 -0.05 0.09
CA PRO A 116 34.96 -1.17 0.80
C PRO A 116 34.04 -0.74 1.95
N ARG A 117 34.37 0.38 2.62
CA ARG A 117 33.54 0.99 3.66
C ARG A 117 32.20 1.49 3.09
N VAL A 118 32.22 2.21 1.97
CA VAL A 118 30.99 2.74 1.36
C VAL A 118 30.14 1.60 0.79
N ALA A 119 30.76 0.59 0.19
CA ALA A 119 30.05 -0.59 -0.28
C ALA A 119 29.35 -1.36 0.87
N ALA A 120 30.04 -1.53 2.00
CA ALA A 120 29.46 -2.13 3.20
C ALA A 120 28.31 -1.30 3.78
N ALA A 121 28.49 0.02 3.89
CA ALA A 121 27.46 0.93 4.38
C ALA A 121 26.19 0.91 3.49
N LEU A 122 26.37 0.79 2.18
CA LEU A 122 25.24 0.66 1.25
C LEU A 122 24.51 -0.66 1.45
N GLN A 123 25.22 -1.78 1.59
CA GLN A 123 24.63 -3.08 1.90
C GLN A 123 23.87 -3.08 3.24
N ASP A 124 24.44 -2.43 4.27
CA ASP A 124 23.76 -2.24 5.55
C ASP A 124 22.49 -1.39 5.40
N CYS A 125 22.54 -0.35 4.55
CA CYS A 125 21.35 0.44 4.23
C CYS A 125 20.28 -0.41 3.52
N VAL A 126 20.63 -1.24 2.54
CA VAL A 126 19.68 -2.17 1.87
C VAL A 126 18.92 -3.00 2.91
N GLY A 127 19.64 -3.66 3.81
CA GLY A 127 19.03 -4.47 4.88
C GLY A 127 18.15 -3.64 5.84
N THR A 128 18.59 -2.43 6.16
CA THR A 128 17.89 -1.52 7.07
C THR A 128 16.58 -1.00 6.49
N ILE A 129 16.59 -0.59 5.21
CA ILE A 129 15.40 -0.14 4.48
C ILE A 129 14.44 -1.30 4.19
N SER A 130 14.95 -2.49 3.84
CA SER A 130 14.14 -3.70 3.72
C SER A 130 13.40 -4.03 5.03
N SER A 131 14.10 -3.89 6.17
CA SER A 131 13.49 -4.04 7.50
C SER A 131 12.41 -2.98 7.76
N ALA A 132 12.64 -1.73 7.35
CA ALA A 132 11.64 -0.66 7.44
C ALA A 132 10.38 -1.00 6.62
N ALA A 133 10.55 -1.52 5.39
CA ALA A 133 9.44 -1.96 4.55
C ALA A 133 8.64 -3.08 5.23
N GLY A 134 9.31 -4.05 5.84
CA GLY A 134 8.68 -5.13 6.61
C GLY A 134 7.86 -4.61 7.81
N LEU A 135 8.38 -3.62 8.53
CA LEU A 135 7.69 -2.98 9.66
C LEU A 135 6.45 -2.19 9.20
N ALA A 136 6.55 -1.42 8.11
CA ALA A 136 5.41 -0.75 7.50
C ALA A 136 4.35 -1.78 7.06
N LYS A 137 4.76 -2.91 6.49
CA LYS A 137 3.84 -3.98 6.08
C LYS A 137 3.14 -4.64 7.27
N ARG A 138 3.85 -4.89 8.37
CA ARG A 138 3.26 -5.39 9.62
C ARG A 138 2.22 -4.42 10.17
N SER A 139 2.48 -3.12 10.06
CA SER A 139 1.54 -2.06 10.46
C SER A 139 0.25 -2.11 9.64
N SER A 140 0.35 -2.23 8.32
CA SER A 140 -0.81 -2.47 7.45
C SER A 140 -1.58 -3.73 7.86
N ALA A 141 -0.88 -4.84 8.14
CA ALA A 141 -1.52 -6.09 8.55
C ALA A 141 -2.27 -5.97 9.89
N ALA A 142 -1.71 -5.25 10.88
CA ALA A 142 -2.41 -4.97 12.14
C ALA A 142 -3.67 -4.14 11.94
N LEU A 143 -3.60 -3.09 11.13
CA LEU A 143 -4.76 -2.25 10.80
C LEU A 143 -5.81 -3.05 10.03
N GLY A 144 -5.41 -3.97 9.15
CA GLY A 144 -6.33 -4.84 8.43
C GLY A 144 -7.09 -5.84 9.31
N ARG A 145 -6.55 -6.23 10.47
CA ARG A 145 -7.27 -7.07 11.45
C ARG A 145 -8.43 -6.33 12.12
N LEU A 146 -8.41 -4.99 12.12
CA LEU A 146 -9.50 -4.17 12.63
C LEU A 146 -10.75 -4.19 11.73
N ASP A 147 -10.57 -4.38 10.42
CA ASP A 147 -11.67 -4.45 9.46
C ASP A 147 -12.49 -5.75 9.62
N VAL A 148 -11.88 -6.80 10.19
CA VAL A 148 -12.47 -8.15 10.36
C VAL A 148 -13.07 -8.34 11.75
N ALA A 149 -12.57 -7.62 12.75
CA ALA A 149 -13.09 -7.67 14.11
C ALA A 149 -14.38 -6.84 14.23
N ALA A 150 -15.53 -7.50 14.06
CA ALA A 150 -16.83 -6.90 14.37
C ALA A 150 -16.86 -6.45 15.85
N GLY A 151 -16.64 -5.15 16.09
CA GLY A 151 -16.67 -4.56 17.43
C GLY A 151 -15.68 -3.41 17.58
N GLY A 152 -16.09 -2.21 17.16
CA GLY A 152 -15.38 -0.97 17.44
C GLY A 152 -15.19 -0.77 18.96
N GLY A 153 -13.97 -0.41 19.37
CA GLY A 153 -13.66 -0.05 20.77
C GLY A 153 -13.10 -1.16 21.66
N SER A 154 -12.83 -2.37 21.13
CA SER A 154 -12.25 -3.45 21.94
C SER A 154 -10.78 -3.18 22.34
N ARG A 155 -10.34 -3.77 23.46
CA ARG A 155 -8.93 -3.74 23.90
C ARG A 155 -7.99 -4.24 22.79
N MET A 156 -8.43 -5.25 22.05
CA MET A 156 -7.68 -5.80 20.91
C MET A 156 -7.49 -4.76 19.82
N ALA A 157 -8.52 -3.98 19.51
CA ALA A 157 -8.41 -2.95 18.48
C ALA A 157 -7.37 -1.86 18.86
N ARG A 158 -7.38 -1.43 20.12
CA ARG A 158 -6.35 -0.51 20.65
C ARG A 158 -4.94 -1.10 20.60
N TRP A 159 -4.82 -2.39 20.89
CA TRP A 159 -3.53 -3.11 20.81
C TRP A 159 -2.98 -3.12 19.38
N GLU A 160 -3.80 -3.40 18.38
CA GLU A 160 -3.37 -3.42 16.99
C GLU A 160 -2.95 -2.04 16.47
N VAL A 161 -3.68 -0.99 16.85
CA VAL A 161 -3.26 0.39 16.55
C VAL A 161 -1.94 0.72 17.24
N SER A 162 -1.74 0.29 18.50
CA SER A 162 -0.46 0.50 19.21
C SER A 162 0.71 -0.21 18.51
N ASN A 163 0.52 -1.45 18.05
CA ASN A 163 1.53 -2.17 17.29
C ASN A 163 1.88 -1.46 15.97
N ALA A 164 0.87 -1.00 15.23
CA ALA A 164 1.07 -0.26 14.00
C ALA A 164 1.86 1.04 14.24
N LYS A 165 1.59 1.77 15.33
CA LYS A 165 2.37 2.95 15.73
C LYS A 165 3.83 2.59 15.98
N THR A 166 4.09 1.58 16.81
CA THR A 166 5.44 1.16 17.16
C THR A 166 6.24 0.77 15.92
N TRP A 167 5.67 -0.03 15.03
CA TRP A 167 6.37 -0.48 13.84
C TRP A 167 6.61 0.65 12.83
N LEU A 168 5.66 1.58 12.62
CA LEU A 168 5.90 2.74 11.77
C LEU A 168 6.94 3.71 12.36
N SER A 169 6.96 3.90 13.68
CA SER A 169 8.04 4.68 14.33
C SER A 169 9.40 4.02 14.12
N ALA A 170 9.48 2.70 14.28
CA ALA A 170 10.72 1.95 14.02
C ALA A 170 11.12 2.01 12.54
N ALA A 171 10.17 1.96 11.61
CA ALA A 171 10.45 2.12 10.19
C ALA A 171 11.06 3.50 9.89
N MET A 172 10.54 4.58 10.49
CA MET A 172 11.13 5.92 10.35
C MET A 172 12.56 5.97 10.90
N THR A 173 12.81 5.37 12.07
CA THR A 173 14.16 5.30 12.64
C THR A 173 15.12 4.57 11.70
N ASN A 174 14.71 3.44 11.12
CA ASN A 174 15.54 2.71 10.17
C ASN A 174 15.88 3.54 8.93
N VAL A 175 14.93 4.32 8.38
CA VAL A 175 15.23 5.21 7.25
C VAL A 175 16.27 6.25 7.63
N ALA A 176 16.14 6.87 8.80
CA ALA A 176 17.14 7.82 9.30
C ALA A 176 18.52 7.15 9.51
N THR A 177 18.55 5.95 10.10
CA THR A 177 19.79 5.19 10.31
C THR A 177 20.49 4.84 9.00
N CYS A 178 19.77 4.48 7.94
CA CYS A 178 20.38 4.29 6.63
C CYS A 178 21.01 5.59 6.12
N ALA A 179 20.25 6.70 6.15
CA ALA A 179 20.73 7.98 5.61
C ALA A 179 21.99 8.44 6.34
N ASP A 180 21.94 8.49 7.68
CA ASP A 180 23.04 8.91 8.53
C ASP A 180 24.26 7.99 8.36
N GLY A 181 24.05 6.67 8.39
CA GLY A 181 25.13 5.69 8.26
C GLY A 181 25.83 5.75 6.90
N PHE A 182 25.09 6.05 5.83
CA PHE A 182 25.65 6.22 4.50
C PHE A 182 26.43 7.53 4.36
N THR A 183 25.85 8.65 4.81
CA THR A 183 26.52 9.96 4.75
C THR A 183 27.80 10.00 5.57
N ASP A 184 27.78 9.41 6.77
CA ASP A 184 28.95 9.34 7.66
C ASP A 184 30.07 8.49 7.03
N SER A 185 29.69 7.36 6.42
CA SER A 185 30.62 6.46 5.75
C SER A 185 31.26 7.09 4.51
N ALA A 186 30.49 7.87 3.74
CA ALA A 186 30.98 8.61 2.58
C ALA A 186 31.91 9.77 2.97
N ALA A 187 31.57 10.49 4.05
CA ALA A 187 32.41 11.57 4.59
C ALA A 187 33.74 11.03 5.15
N ALA A 188 33.70 9.91 5.88
CA ALA A 188 34.91 9.27 6.42
C ALA A 188 35.77 8.61 5.33
N GLY A 189 35.18 8.22 4.21
CA GLY A 189 35.88 7.69 3.04
C GLY A 189 36.54 8.75 2.16
N ALA A 190 36.19 10.04 2.29
CA ALA A 190 36.75 11.13 1.47
C ALA A 190 38.24 11.41 1.72
N ALA A 191 38.81 10.90 2.82
CA ALA A 191 40.24 10.99 3.11
C ALA A 191 41.10 10.03 2.27
N ASP A 192 40.51 8.99 1.67
CA ASP A 192 41.18 7.98 0.84
C ASP A 192 40.50 7.96 -0.55
N VAL A 193 41.23 8.36 -1.60
CA VAL A 193 40.66 8.69 -2.92
C VAL A 193 39.98 7.50 -3.62
N ALA A 194 38.67 7.39 -3.44
CA ALA A 194 37.61 6.92 -4.36
C ALA A 194 36.28 6.87 -3.57
N SER A 195 36.04 7.91 -2.77
CA SER A 195 34.73 8.08 -2.13
C SER A 195 33.72 8.29 -3.26
N TRP A 196 32.60 7.60 -3.14
CA TRP A 196 31.43 7.80 -3.99
C TRP A 196 31.21 9.28 -4.30
N THR A 197 30.81 9.60 -5.53
CA THR A 197 30.55 10.99 -5.93
C THR A 197 29.58 11.68 -4.96
N ALA A 198 29.80 12.96 -4.68
CA ALA A 198 28.86 13.75 -3.87
C ALA A 198 27.42 13.63 -4.39
N ALA A 199 27.26 13.49 -5.70
CA ALA A 199 25.98 13.28 -6.37
C ALA A 199 25.26 12.01 -5.89
N GLY A 200 25.93 10.87 -5.76
CA GLY A 200 25.25 9.66 -5.31
C GLY A 200 25.02 9.60 -3.79
N VAL A 201 25.82 10.34 -3.01
CA VAL A 201 25.49 10.60 -1.59
C VAL A 201 24.21 11.40 -1.47
N GLU A 202 24.09 12.46 -2.26
CA GLU A 202 22.91 13.32 -2.33
C GLU A 202 21.68 12.55 -2.86
N GLU A 203 21.85 11.66 -3.83
CA GLU A 203 20.79 10.81 -4.37
C GLU A 203 20.21 9.88 -3.31
N VAL A 204 21.05 9.13 -2.59
CA VAL A 204 20.60 8.21 -1.52
C VAL A 204 19.96 8.98 -0.37
N ALA A 205 20.55 10.10 0.05
CA ALA A 205 19.99 10.94 1.11
C ALA A 205 18.65 11.57 0.69
N GLY A 206 18.54 12.01 -0.55
CA GLY A 206 17.32 12.55 -1.14
C GLY A 206 16.19 11.52 -1.17
N GLU A 207 16.48 10.29 -1.58
CA GLU A 207 15.48 9.23 -1.60
C GLU A 207 15.10 8.76 -0.19
N ALA A 208 16.05 8.70 0.76
CA ALA A 208 15.76 8.44 2.16
C ALA A 208 14.82 9.51 2.77
N GLN A 209 15.04 10.78 2.42
CA GLN A 209 14.16 11.88 2.81
C GLN A 209 12.78 11.74 2.15
N ASN A 210 12.71 11.34 0.88
CA ASN A 210 11.46 11.10 0.15
C ASN A 210 10.63 9.99 0.82
N VAL A 211 11.19 8.80 1.05
CA VAL A 211 10.48 7.67 1.69
C VAL A 211 10.10 7.95 3.15
N SER A 212 10.87 8.80 3.85
CA SER A 212 10.52 9.29 5.19
C SER A 212 9.21 10.07 5.22
N MET A 213 8.87 10.82 4.15
CA MET A 213 7.61 11.58 4.09
C MET A 213 6.40 10.65 4.10
N TYR A 214 6.44 9.56 3.32
CA TYR A 214 5.36 8.57 3.29
C TYR A 214 5.19 7.86 4.64
N THR A 215 6.30 7.46 5.26
CA THR A 215 6.29 6.77 6.55
C THR A 215 5.78 7.69 7.67
N SER A 216 6.21 8.95 7.68
CA SER A 216 5.73 9.98 8.60
C SER A 216 4.23 10.24 8.46
N ASN A 217 3.74 10.37 7.23
CA ASN A 217 2.31 10.55 6.97
C ASN A 217 1.49 9.33 7.42
N ALA A 218 1.98 8.11 7.17
CA ALA A 218 1.34 6.88 7.64
C ALA A 218 1.22 6.85 9.18
N LEU A 219 2.32 7.17 9.89
CA LEU A 219 2.32 7.24 11.35
C LEU A 219 1.34 8.30 11.88
N ALA A 220 1.31 9.48 11.26
CA ALA A 220 0.37 10.54 11.62
C ALA A 220 -1.09 10.12 11.44
N LEU A 221 -1.41 9.41 10.35
CA LEU A 221 -2.76 8.91 10.09
C LEU A 221 -3.18 7.84 11.10
N VAL A 222 -2.27 6.94 11.50
CA VAL A 222 -2.50 5.97 12.59
C VAL A 222 -2.71 6.68 13.93
N ASN A 223 -1.94 7.74 14.20
CA ASN A 223 -2.12 8.56 15.41
C ASN A 223 -3.48 9.27 15.45
N GLY A 224 -4.06 9.61 14.30
CA GLY A 224 -5.38 10.24 14.18
C GLY A 224 -6.57 9.27 14.24
N ILE A 225 -6.37 7.98 14.50
CA ILE A 225 -7.46 7.04 14.77
C ILE A 225 -8.05 7.38 16.15
N GLN A 226 -9.28 7.89 16.17
CA GLN A 226 -10.05 8.12 17.41
C GLN A 226 -10.93 6.89 17.69
N TRP A 227 -11.18 6.63 18.97
CA TRP A 227 -12.00 5.53 19.49
C TRP A 227 -13.31 6.05 20.06
#